data_AF-A0A969I2X0-F1
#
_entry.id   AF-A0A969I2X0-F1
#
_cell.length_a   1.000
_cell.length_b   1.000
_cell.length_c   1.000
_cell.angle_alpha   90.00
_cell.angle_beta   90.00
_cell.angle_gamma   90.00
#
_symmetry.space_group_name_H-M   'P 1'
#
loop_
_entity.id
_entity.type
_entity.pdbx_description
1 polymer ?
#
loop_
_entity_poly.entity_id
_entity_poly.type
_entity_poly.pdbx_seq_one_letter_code
_entity_poly.pdbx_strand_id
1 'polypeptide(L)'
;MPTRLVYHTSTSASGGLSPFDEAICSIVRDADIGIACPYLGLNYLKRIYSLSRSWRILTDVEEWLVSFNRESRQKIYRFIDEHSESIRHCKDLHAKVIFARIKHC
;
A
#
# COMPACT_ATOMS: atom_id res chain seq x y z
N MET A 1 1.86 11.32 19.02
CA MET A 1 0.50 11.66 18.54
C MET A 1 -0.49 10.68 19.15
N PRO A 2 -1.69 11.12 19.56
CA PRO A 2 -2.71 10.20 20.05
C PRO A 2 -3.15 9.25 18.92
N THR A 3 -3.38 7.99 19.26
CA THR A 3 -3.91 7.00 18.34
C THR A 3 -5.33 7.38 17.93
N ARG A 4 -5.59 7.47 16.63
CA ARG A 4 -6.93 7.70 16.08
C ARG A 4 -7.42 6.45 15.38
N LEU A 5 -8.56 5.93 15.83
CA LEU A 5 -9.26 4.83 15.17
C LEU A 5 -10.20 5.40 14.09
N VAL A 6 -10.24 4.75 12.93
CA VAL A 6 -11.07 5.12 11.80
C VAL A 6 -12.09 4.02 11.56
N TYR A 7 -13.34 4.38 11.35
CA TYR A 7 -14.47 3.46 11.20
C TYR A 7 -15.25 3.79 9.93
N HIS A 8 -15.99 2.81 9.42
CA HIS A 8 -16.99 3.05 8.39
C HIS A 8 -18.06 4.04 8.88
N THR A 9 -18.46 4.94 7.99
CA THR A 9 -19.71 5.69 8.08
C THR A 9 -20.81 4.95 7.31
N SER A 10 -22.08 5.25 7.59
CA SER A 10 -23.23 4.70 6.83
C SER A 10 -23.07 4.96 5.33
N THR A 11 -22.63 6.17 4.95
CA THR A 11 -22.36 6.54 3.55
C THR A 11 -21.24 5.69 2.94
N SER A 12 -20.15 5.46 3.67
CA SER A 12 -19.04 4.63 3.17
C SER A 12 -19.42 3.15 3.04
N ALA A 13 -20.30 2.65 3.92
CA ALA A 13 -20.78 1.27 3.87
C ALA A 13 -21.71 1.03 2.67
N SER A 14 -22.41 2.07 2.21
CA SER A 14 -23.28 2.03 1.03
C SER A 14 -22.56 2.35 -0.30
N GLY A 15 -21.22 2.27 -0.32
CA GLY A 15 -20.41 2.49 -1.54
C GLY A 15 -19.90 3.92 -1.75
N GLY A 16 -20.04 4.80 -0.75
CA GLY A 16 -19.39 6.11 -0.73
C GLY A 16 -17.87 6.02 -0.54
N LEU A 17 -17.22 7.18 -0.40
CA LEU A 17 -15.77 7.26 -0.16
C LEU A 17 -15.37 6.48 1.10
N SER A 18 -14.26 5.75 1.01
CA SER A 18 -13.74 4.96 2.12
C SER A 18 -12.97 5.87 3.10
N PRO A 19 -13.37 5.94 4.38
CA PRO A 19 -12.66 6.76 5.37
C PRO A 19 -11.24 6.24 5.63
N PHE A 20 -10.98 4.95 5.38
CA PHE A 20 -9.63 4.38 5.41
C PHE A 20 -8.78 4.90 4.27
N ASP A 21 -9.36 5.02 3.08
CA ASP A 21 -8.66 5.53 1.90
C ASP A 21 -8.28 7.01 2.08
N GLU A 22 -9.20 7.82 2.61
CA GLU A 22 -8.93 9.21 2.95
C GLU A 22 -7.80 9.33 3.99
N ALA A 23 -7.83 8.49 5.03
CA ALA A 23 -6.78 8.47 6.05
C ALA A 23 -5.42 8.07 5.45
N ILE A 24 -5.38 7.04 4.62
CA ILE A 24 -4.15 6.61 3.93
C ILE A 24 -3.64 7.73 3.01
N CYS A 25 -4.50 8.32 2.18
CA CYS A 25 -4.13 9.42 1.30
C CYS A 25 -3.58 10.63 2.07
N SER A 26 -4.10 10.91 3.26
CA SER A 26 -3.57 11.95 4.14
C SER A 26 -2.20 11.60 4.71
N ILE A 27 -1.97 10.34 5.07
CA ILE A 27 -0.69 9.86 5.63
C ILE A 27 0.42 9.92 4.58
N VAL A 28 0.12 9.53 3.33
CA VAL A 28 1.15 9.32 2.30
C VAL A 28 1.52 10.59 1.54
N ARG A 29 0.71 11.65 1.62
CA ARG A 29 0.88 12.87 0.81
C ARG A 29 2.20 13.57 1.11
N ASP A 30 3.04 13.73 0.07
CA ASP A 30 4.39 14.32 0.14
C ASP A 30 5.27 13.72 1.26
N ALA A 31 5.05 12.45 1.58
CA ALA A 31 5.77 11.74 2.62
C ALA A 31 6.71 10.68 2.02
N ASP A 32 7.78 10.38 2.77
CA ASP A 32 8.62 9.21 2.54
C ASP A 32 7.96 8.01 3.25
N ILE A 33 7.41 7.06 2.49
CA ILE A 33 6.52 6.02 3.05
C ILE A 33 7.14 4.63 3.03
N GLY A 34 6.69 3.78 3.95
CA GLY A 34 6.94 2.34 3.96
C GLY A 34 5.62 1.57 4.02
N ILE A 35 5.56 0.46 3.29
CA ILE A 35 4.40 -0.44 3.24
C ILE A 35 4.87 -1.85 3.60
N ALA A 36 4.13 -2.52 4.49
CA ALA A 36 4.27 -3.94 4.76
C ALA A 36 2.92 -4.62 4.53
N CYS A 37 2.80 -5.40 3.45
CA CYS A 37 1.56 -6.04 3.05
C CYS A 37 1.83 -7.27 2.18
N PRO A 38 1.18 -8.44 2.39
CA PRO A 38 1.37 -9.63 1.54
C PRO A 38 0.89 -9.43 0.11
N TYR A 39 -0.13 -8.60 -0.08
CA TYR A 39 -0.71 -8.33 -1.39
C TYR A 39 -1.36 -6.95 -1.40
N LEU A 40 -1.21 -6.23 -2.50
CA LEU A 40 -1.93 -4.97 -2.73
C LEU A 40 -2.38 -4.90 -4.19
N GLY A 41 -3.57 -4.35 -4.41
CA GLY A 41 -4.02 -4.06 -5.77
C GLY A 41 -3.07 -3.08 -6.46
N LEU A 42 -2.59 -3.41 -7.66
CA LEU A 42 -1.59 -2.60 -8.35
C LEU A 42 -2.07 -1.17 -8.63
N ASN A 43 -3.35 -0.99 -8.96
CA ASN A 43 -3.93 0.35 -9.15
C ASN A 43 -3.93 1.17 -7.87
N TYR A 44 -4.21 0.52 -6.73
CA TYR A 44 -4.18 1.17 -5.43
C TYR A 44 -2.76 1.59 -5.05
N LEU A 45 -1.79 0.69 -5.29
CA LEU A 45 -0.38 0.97 -5.06
C LEU A 45 0.11 2.15 -5.90
N LYS A 46 -0.23 2.19 -7.19
CA LYS A 46 0.13 3.29 -8.09
C LYS A 46 -0.42 4.63 -7.62
N ARG A 47 -1.65 4.64 -7.08
CA ARG A 47 -2.24 5.86 -6.50
C ARG A 47 -1.47 6.31 -5.26
N ILE A 48 -1.18 5.41 -4.32
CA ILE A 48 -0.38 5.73 -3.13
C ILE A 48 0.99 6.29 -3.52
N TYR A 49 1.68 5.61 -4.45
CA TYR A 49 2.95 6.04 -5.02
C TYR A 49 2.87 7.48 -5.55
N SER A 50 1.89 7.78 -6.40
CA SER A 50 1.74 9.11 -7.03
C SER A 50 1.53 10.27 -6.05
N LEU A 51 1.10 9.97 -4.83
CA LEU A 51 0.89 10.96 -3.77
C LEU A 51 2.12 11.10 -2.85
N SER A 52 3.01 10.12 -2.85
CA SER A 52 4.17 10.04 -1.97
C SER A 52 5.42 10.68 -2.57
N ARG A 53 6.35 11.11 -1.72
CA ARG A 53 7.66 11.60 -2.14
C ARG A 53 8.61 10.46 -2.50
N SER A 54 8.62 9.43 -1.67
CA SER A 54 9.35 8.19 -1.91
C SER A 54 8.62 7.03 -1.23
N TRP A 55 8.89 5.80 -1.66
CA TRP A 55 8.19 4.63 -1.15
C TRP A 55 9.11 3.41 -1.12
N ARG A 56 8.85 2.51 -0.17
CA ARG A 56 9.42 1.16 -0.12
C ARG A 56 8.37 0.15 0.31
N ILE A 57 8.47 -1.07 -0.19
CA ILE A 57 7.54 -2.16 0.09
C ILE A 57 8.30 -3.36 0.64
N LEU A 58 7.79 -3.90 1.74
CA LEU A 58 8.07 -5.25 2.20
C LEU A 58 6.83 -6.10 1.89
N THR A 59 6.98 -7.15 1.10
CA THR A 59 5.86 -8.00 0.66
C THR A 59 6.29 -9.45 0.59
N ASP A 60 5.36 -10.36 0.85
CA ASP A 60 5.52 -11.71 0.33
C ASP A 60 5.18 -11.68 -1.16
N VAL A 61 6.13 -12.02 -2.03
CA VAL A 61 5.96 -11.92 -3.49
C VAL A 61 5.18 -13.11 -4.01
N GLU A 62 5.35 -14.27 -3.38
CA GLU A 62 4.65 -15.50 -3.77
C GLU A 62 3.16 -15.34 -3.48
N GLU A 63 2.82 -14.90 -2.27
CA GLU A 63 1.43 -14.58 -1.89
C GLU A 63 0.84 -13.46 -2.73
N TRP A 64 1.61 -12.42 -3.05
CA TRP A 64 1.14 -11.35 -3.92
C TRP A 64 0.78 -11.87 -5.31
N LEU A 65 1.60 -12.73 -5.90
CA LEU A 65 1.30 -13.30 -7.21
C LEU A 65 0.09 -14.24 -7.14
N VAL A 66 0.02 -15.14 -6.17
CA VAL A 66 -1.08 -16.12 -6.05
C VAL A 66 -2.43 -15.45 -5.77
N SER A 67 -2.44 -14.31 -5.09
CA SER A 67 -3.66 -13.54 -4.78
C SER A 67 -4.38 -12.94 -6.00
N PHE A 68 -3.78 -12.99 -7.20
CA PHE A 68 -4.32 -12.35 -8.40
C PHE A 68 -4.43 -13.30 -9.60
N ASN A 69 -5.35 -12.98 -10.51
CA ASN A 69 -5.54 -13.72 -11.76
C ASN A 69 -4.30 -13.64 -12.69
N ARG A 70 -4.25 -14.49 -13.73
CA ARG A 70 -3.09 -14.61 -14.62
C ARG A 70 -2.67 -13.29 -15.29
N GLU A 71 -3.63 -12.51 -15.77
CA GLU A 71 -3.35 -11.22 -16.43
C GLU A 71 -2.74 -10.22 -15.44
N SER A 72 -3.31 -10.14 -14.23
CA SER A 72 -2.83 -9.25 -13.17
C SER A 72 -1.45 -9.68 -12.66
N ARG A 73 -1.18 -10.99 -12.57
CA ARG A 73 0.14 -11.54 -12.22
C ARG A 73 1.26 -11.05 -13.14
N GLN A 74 1.03 -11.02 -14.46
CA GLN A 74 2.03 -10.50 -15.40
C GLN A 74 2.30 -8.99 -15.20
N LYS A 75 1.28 -8.23 -14.81
CA LYS A 75 1.43 -6.80 -14.49
C LYS A 75 2.20 -6.61 -13.18
N ILE A 76 1.91 -7.44 -12.17
CA ILE A 76 2.63 -7.43 -10.89
C ILE A 76 4.10 -7.83 -11.09
N TYR A 77 4.37 -8.87 -11.87
CA TYR A 77 5.75 -9.31 -12.15
C TYR A 77 6.57 -8.20 -12.80
N ARG A 78 6.07 -7.56 -13.85
CA ARG A 78 6.73 -6.41 -14.50
C ARG A 78 6.94 -5.26 -13.52
N PHE A 79 5.94 -4.95 -12.70
CA PHE A 79 6.07 -3.90 -11.69
C PHE A 79 7.17 -4.21 -10.66
N ILE A 80 7.32 -5.47 -10.25
CA ILE A 80 8.39 -5.89 -9.32
C ILE A 80 9.76 -5.75 -9.98
N ASP A 81 9.88 -6.16 -11.24
CA ASP A 81 11.12 -6.06 -12.02
C ASP A 81 11.56 -4.59 -12.20
N GLU A 82 10.63 -3.72 -12.62
CA GLU A 82 10.84 -2.28 -12.82
C GLU A 82 11.21 -1.53 -11.54
N HIS A 83 10.83 -2.05 -10.36
CA HIS A 83 11.01 -1.38 -9.07
C HIS A 83 11.71 -2.24 -8.02
N SER A 84 12.58 -3.15 -8.46
CA SER A 84 13.25 -4.14 -7.62
C SER A 84 14.03 -3.53 -6.45
N GLU A 85 14.58 -2.32 -6.60
CA GLU A 85 15.26 -1.60 -5.50
C GLU A 85 14.34 -1.12 -4.38
N SER A 86 13.05 -0.94 -4.69
CA SER A 86 12.04 -0.42 -3.75
C SER A 86 11.17 -1.52 -3.15
N ILE A 87 11.27 -2.76 -3.64
CA ILE A 87 10.43 -3.89 -3.24
C ILE A 87 11.31 -5.01 -2.70
N ARG A 88 11.09 -5.39 -1.45
CA ARG A 88 11.78 -6.49 -0.81
C ARG A 88 10.83 -7.63 -0.53
N HIS A 89 11.24 -8.83 -0.95
CA HIS A 89 10.55 -10.06 -0.58
C HIS A 89 10.76 -10.38 0.91
N CYS A 90 9.67 -10.72 1.60
CA CYS A 90 9.66 -11.26 2.96
C CYS A 90 8.63 -12.39 3.00
N LYS A 91 9.13 -13.62 3.11
CA LYS A 91 8.29 -14.81 3.23
C LYS A 91 7.41 -14.74 4.49
N ASP A 92 6.20 -15.27 4.40
CA ASP A 92 5.21 -15.41 5.48
C ASP A 92 4.77 -14.06 6.09
N LEU A 93 4.93 -12.96 5.35
CA LEU A 93 4.51 -11.64 5.80
C LEU A 93 2.98 -11.51 5.76
N HIS A 94 2.32 -11.49 6.92
CA HIS A 94 0.86 -11.29 7.01
C HIS A 94 0.44 -10.00 7.75
N ALA A 95 1.24 -8.95 7.61
CA ALA A 95 0.93 -7.61 8.13
C ALA A 95 0.15 -6.77 7.10
N LYS A 96 -0.55 -5.72 7.54
CA LYS A 96 -1.17 -4.70 6.64
C LYS A 96 -0.92 -3.32 7.24
N VAL A 97 0.21 -2.74 6.88
CA VAL A 97 0.71 -1.51 7.50
C VAL A 97 1.21 -0.55 6.43
N ILE A 98 0.86 0.72 6.60
CA ILE A 98 1.45 1.86 5.89
C ILE A 98 1.92 2.84 6.95
N PHE A 99 3.12 3.37 6.79
CA PHE A 99 3.66 4.41 7.65
C PHE A 99 4.40 5.46 6.84
N ALA A 100 4.38 6.70 7.34
CA ALA A 100 5.13 7.82 6.80
C ALA A 100 6.27 8.17 7.75
N ARG A 101 7.46 8.42 7.23
CA ARG A 101 8.56 9.01 8.00
C ARG A 101 8.31 10.50 8.14
N ILE A 102 8.22 10.96 9.38
CA ILE A 102 8.24 12.39 9.68
C ILE A 102 9.70 12.82 9.62
N LYS A 103 10.03 13.78 8.73
CA LYS A 103 11.32 14.46 8.80
C LYS A 103 11.32 15.30 10.08
N HIS A 104 12.15 14.94 11.05
CA HIS A 104 12.56 15.89 12.06
C HIS A 104 13.44 16.92 11.36
N CYS A 105 12.94 18.14 11.20
CA CYS A 105 13.75 19.32 10.91
C CYS A 105 14.52 19.70 12.18
#